data_AF-A0A932D3Q7-F1
#
_entry.id   AF-A0A932D3Q7-F1
#
_cell.length_a   1.000
_cell.length_b   1.000
_cell.length_c   1.000
_cell.angle_alpha   90.00
_cell.angle_beta   90.00
_cell.angle_gamma   90.00
#
_symmetry.space_group_name_H-M   'P 1'
#
loop_
_entity.id
_entity.type
_entity.pdbx_description
1 polymer ?
#
loop_
_entity_poly.entity_id
_entity_poly.type
_entity_poly.pdbx_seq_one_letter_code
_entity_poly.pdbx_strand_id
1 'polypeptide(L)'
;MQRELWVGLLVWSIALASACGGRRGARGGDGDDDDDDSRGLEDGGDGDADTDADADSDSDSDADTDADSDADADSDADADSDTDADTDADSDTDADGDAEPRCGDRAIDPGEDCDDGNMSNTDSCTNDCEAARCGDGYVRAGVEDCDDENMSNTDSCTNACDFATCGDGYVRAGTEECDDGDEDDRDACPTTCEDAYCGDGFVRTGVEECDDALGGACAGCTIDDGGCGATIEVEANDTIDEAQVLCDGAVVSASFGVAGDDDWYAITAGAGDQIVAETSDGAGSCADDTLIFLYDSAAEPAVAVGYCTDEPASLVCDDDSGEGTCSLVSFTAGAAGTYYLRVVDYGDNTAASYTLAVTVD
;
A
#
# COMPACT_ATOMS: atom_id res chain seq x y z
N MET A 1 69.64 -13.80 20.20
CA MET A 1 69.89 -15.16 20.72
C MET A 1 68.52 -15.76 21.01
N GLN A 2 67.89 -16.40 20.03
CA GLN A 2 67.88 -17.84 19.73
C GLN A 2 67.22 -18.73 20.81
N ARG A 3 66.27 -19.56 20.34
CA ARG A 3 65.71 -20.85 20.84
C ARG A 3 64.27 -20.76 21.38
N GLU A 4 63.25 -21.15 20.59
CA GLU A 4 62.80 -22.51 20.16
C GLU A 4 61.93 -23.20 21.22
N LEU A 5 60.65 -23.47 20.89
CA LEU A 5 59.97 -24.75 21.17
C LEU A 5 58.62 -24.82 20.44
N TRP A 6 58.58 -25.72 19.45
CA TRP A 6 57.39 -26.29 18.81
C TRP A 6 56.77 -27.38 19.70
N VAL A 7 55.43 -27.43 19.81
CA VAL A 7 54.64 -28.69 19.89
C VAL A 7 53.27 -28.43 19.25
N GLY A 8 52.90 -29.24 18.25
CA GLY A 8 51.57 -29.22 17.61
C GLY A 8 50.63 -30.32 18.11
N LEU A 9 49.37 -30.27 17.68
CA LEU A 9 48.45 -31.39 17.39
C LEU A 9 47.14 -30.79 16.82
N LEU A 10 46.84 -30.97 15.53
CA LEU A 10 45.84 -31.92 15.00
C LEU A 10 44.44 -31.78 15.62
N VAL A 11 43.55 -31.06 14.92
CA VAL A 11 42.09 -31.23 15.05
C VAL A 11 41.55 -31.66 13.69
N TRP A 12 40.84 -32.78 13.73
CA TRP A 12 40.29 -33.54 12.62
C TRP A 12 38.99 -32.88 12.16
N SER A 13 38.88 -32.51 10.88
CA SER A 13 37.62 -32.09 10.26
C SER A 13 36.82 -33.33 9.88
N ILE A 14 35.58 -33.45 10.39
CA ILE A 14 34.56 -34.34 9.82
C ILE A 14 33.46 -33.44 9.27
N ALA A 15 33.45 -33.29 7.95
CA ALA A 15 32.28 -32.84 7.19
C ALA A 15 31.53 -34.09 6.73
N LEU A 16 30.26 -34.24 7.12
CA LEU A 16 29.35 -35.19 6.51
C LEU A 16 28.36 -34.43 5.64
N ALA A 17 28.61 -34.44 4.34
CA ALA A 17 27.62 -34.15 3.33
C ALA A 17 26.75 -35.41 3.15
N SER A 18 25.43 -35.25 3.21
CA SER A 18 24.50 -36.28 2.73
C SER A 18 23.59 -35.65 1.69
N ALA A 19 23.90 -35.96 0.43
CA ALA A 19 23.06 -35.68 -0.72
C ALA A 19 22.05 -36.82 -0.89
N CYS A 20 20.80 -36.49 -1.20
CA CYS A 20 19.95 -37.36 -2.00
C CYS A 20 19.16 -36.50 -2.99
N GLY A 21 19.29 -36.80 -4.28
CA GLY A 21 18.69 -36.05 -5.38
C GLY A 21 17.58 -36.81 -6.10
N GLY A 22 16.62 -36.04 -6.61
CA GLY A 22 15.81 -36.30 -7.81
C GLY A 22 14.58 -37.21 -7.64
N ARG A 23 13.46 -37.06 -8.37
CA ARG A 23 13.22 -36.50 -9.72
C ARG A 23 11.71 -36.26 -9.96
N ARG A 24 11.42 -35.19 -10.72
CA ARG A 24 10.47 -35.05 -11.86
C ARG A 24 8.98 -35.47 -11.70
N GLY A 25 8.11 -34.44 -11.76
CA GLY A 25 7.29 -34.18 -12.95
C GLY A 25 5.79 -34.44 -12.83
N ALA A 26 4.95 -33.40 -13.06
CA ALA A 26 3.95 -33.33 -14.14
C ALA A 26 2.92 -32.19 -13.91
N ARG A 27 2.71 -31.39 -14.97
CA ARG A 27 1.44 -30.76 -15.45
C ARG A 27 0.76 -29.76 -14.51
N GLY A 28 0.49 -28.50 -14.87
CA GLY A 28 0.07 -27.97 -16.18
C GLY A 28 -1.45 -28.10 -16.29
N GLY A 29 -2.16 -27.05 -15.89
CA GLY A 29 -3.62 -26.93 -15.94
C GLY A 29 -4.01 -25.47 -15.86
N ASP A 30 -4.15 -24.86 -17.03
CA ASP A 30 -4.81 -23.58 -17.26
C ASP A 30 -6.30 -23.72 -16.92
N GLY A 31 -6.84 -22.74 -16.18
CA GLY A 31 -8.26 -22.63 -15.86
C GLY A 31 -8.69 -21.20 -16.18
N ASP A 32 -9.23 -21.04 -17.38
CA ASP A 32 -9.99 -19.87 -17.81
C ASP A 32 -11.36 -19.90 -17.11
N ASP A 33 -11.67 -18.88 -16.29
CA ASP A 33 -13.02 -18.63 -15.75
C ASP A 33 -13.59 -17.38 -16.44
N ASP A 34 -14.14 -17.61 -17.64
CA ASP A 34 -15.15 -16.78 -18.27
C ASP A 34 -16.52 -17.21 -17.70
N ASP A 35 -17.19 -16.35 -16.90
CA ASP A 35 -18.61 -16.52 -16.56
C ASP A 35 -19.40 -15.28 -17.00
N ASP A 36 -20.02 -15.46 -18.18
CA ASP A 36 -21.06 -14.63 -18.78
C ASP A 36 -22.44 -15.27 -18.54
N ASP A 37 -23.44 -14.41 -18.31
CA ASP A 37 -24.89 -14.63 -18.37
C ASP A 37 -25.52 -15.81 -17.61
N SER A 38 -26.27 -15.45 -16.55
CA SER A 38 -27.44 -16.22 -16.12
C SER A 38 -28.61 -15.31 -15.75
N ARG A 39 -29.52 -15.18 -16.71
CA ARG A 39 -30.89 -14.71 -16.55
C ARG A 39 -31.62 -15.55 -15.50
N GLY A 40 -32.22 -14.89 -14.52
CA GLY A 40 -33.10 -15.51 -13.53
C GLY A 40 -34.16 -14.52 -13.06
N LEU A 41 -35.30 -14.55 -13.74
CA LEU A 41 -36.52 -13.84 -13.41
C LEU A 41 -37.13 -14.42 -12.13
N GLU A 42 -37.37 -13.59 -11.10
CA GLU A 42 -38.44 -13.85 -10.13
C GLU A 42 -39.22 -12.56 -9.83
N ASP A 43 -40.53 -12.77 -9.81
CA ASP A 43 -41.67 -11.87 -9.87
C ASP A 43 -42.27 -11.69 -8.47
N GLY A 44 -42.86 -10.52 -8.21
CA GLY A 44 -43.90 -10.36 -7.18
C GLY A 44 -43.77 -9.14 -6.28
N GLY A 45 -44.61 -8.12 -6.51
CA GLY A 45 -44.95 -7.12 -5.48
C GLY A 45 -45.49 -5.79 -6.01
N ASP A 46 -46.81 -5.72 -6.22
CA ASP A 46 -47.59 -4.63 -6.79
C ASP A 46 -47.51 -3.27 -6.06
N GLY A 47 -47.65 -2.18 -6.83
CA GLY A 47 -47.82 -0.82 -6.35
C GLY A 47 -48.27 0.14 -7.45
N ASP A 48 -49.54 0.02 -7.87
CA ASP A 48 -50.21 0.89 -8.82
C ASP A 48 -50.27 2.36 -8.37
N ALA A 49 -49.90 3.29 -9.25
CA ALA A 49 -50.44 4.64 -9.28
C ALA A 49 -50.36 5.21 -10.71
N ASP A 50 -51.51 5.15 -11.39
CA ASP A 50 -51.78 5.72 -12.70
C ASP A 50 -51.60 7.24 -12.75
N THR A 51 -50.92 7.75 -13.79
CA THR A 51 -51.30 9.01 -14.43
C THR A 51 -51.05 8.92 -15.93
N ASP A 52 -52.10 8.62 -16.68
CA ASP A 52 -52.18 8.73 -18.13
C ASP A 52 -52.13 10.21 -18.57
N ALA A 53 -51.32 10.51 -19.58
CA ALA A 53 -51.58 11.60 -20.51
C ALA A 53 -50.86 11.33 -21.84
N ASP A 54 -51.50 10.53 -22.69
CA ASP A 54 -51.16 10.42 -24.11
C ASP A 54 -51.51 11.71 -24.86
N ALA A 55 -50.62 12.13 -25.76
CA ALA A 55 -51.01 12.84 -26.98
C ALA A 55 -49.91 12.70 -28.04
N ASP A 56 -50.11 11.73 -28.95
CA ASP A 56 -49.41 11.62 -30.23
C ASP A 56 -49.64 12.86 -31.12
N SER A 57 -48.65 13.23 -31.92
CA SER A 57 -48.83 13.40 -33.37
C SER A 57 -47.53 13.75 -34.07
N ASP A 58 -47.03 12.80 -34.87
CA ASP A 58 -46.14 13.05 -35.99
C ASP A 58 -46.84 13.94 -37.03
N SER A 59 -46.11 14.89 -37.62
CA SER A 59 -46.44 15.48 -38.92
C SER A 59 -45.21 16.17 -39.50
N ASP A 60 -44.53 15.49 -40.42
CA ASP A 60 -43.64 16.10 -41.41
C ASP A 60 -44.40 17.15 -42.23
N SER A 61 -43.75 18.27 -42.55
CA SER A 61 -44.13 19.14 -43.65
C SER A 61 -42.94 20.00 -44.09
N ASP A 62 -42.34 19.62 -45.21
CA ASP A 62 -41.43 20.42 -46.02
C ASP A 62 -42.07 21.75 -46.42
N ALA A 63 -41.25 22.80 -46.52
CA ALA A 63 -41.56 23.97 -47.31
C ALA A 63 -40.27 24.58 -47.87
N ASP A 64 -39.95 24.15 -49.09
CA ASP A 64 -39.02 24.80 -49.99
C ASP A 64 -39.40 26.26 -50.23
N THR A 65 -38.41 27.14 -50.29
CA THR A 65 -38.53 28.40 -51.01
C THR A 65 -37.35 28.55 -51.96
N ASP A 66 -37.55 28.05 -53.18
CA ASP A 66 -36.77 28.42 -54.35
C ASP A 66 -36.94 29.91 -54.64
N ALA A 67 -35.82 30.59 -54.85
CA ALA A 67 -35.78 31.86 -55.55
C ALA A 67 -34.65 31.81 -56.58
N ASP A 68 -34.91 31.04 -57.63
CA ASP A 68 -34.22 31.19 -58.91
C ASP A 68 -34.61 32.54 -59.54
N SER A 69 -33.62 33.22 -60.11
CA SER A 69 -33.82 34.24 -61.12
C SER A 69 -32.84 33.96 -62.25
N ASP A 70 -33.42 33.39 -63.30
CA ASP A 70 -32.81 32.82 -64.49
C ASP A 70 -32.06 33.82 -65.40
N ALA A 71 -31.26 33.18 -66.29
CA ALA A 71 -31.11 33.47 -67.72
C ALA A 71 -30.09 34.53 -68.16
N ASP A 72 -29.35 34.36 -69.25
CA ASP A 72 -29.02 33.22 -70.12
C ASP A 72 -27.93 33.73 -71.09
N ALA A 73 -27.10 32.81 -71.57
CA ALA A 73 -26.50 32.73 -72.91
C ALA A 73 -25.88 33.96 -73.59
N ASP A 74 -24.61 33.83 -73.98
CA ASP A 74 -24.25 34.01 -75.39
C ASP A 74 -23.06 33.14 -75.77
N SER A 75 -23.11 32.73 -77.04
CA SER A 75 -22.54 31.53 -77.61
C SER A 75 -21.36 31.86 -78.54
N ASP A 76 -20.56 30.83 -78.80
CA ASP A 76 -19.85 30.55 -80.06
C ASP A 76 -18.38 31.03 -80.27
N ALA A 77 -17.51 30.01 -80.18
CA ALA A 77 -16.83 29.37 -81.32
C ALA A 77 -15.51 29.96 -81.89
N ASP A 78 -14.48 29.11 -81.73
CA ASP A 78 -13.46 28.65 -82.69
C ASP A 78 -12.39 29.61 -83.24
N ALA A 79 -11.13 29.30 -82.92
CA ALA A 79 -10.10 29.02 -83.94
C ALA A 79 -8.83 28.40 -83.32
N ASP A 80 -8.57 27.15 -83.69
CA ASP A 80 -7.29 26.47 -83.53
C ASP A 80 -6.15 27.23 -84.23
N SER A 81 -4.98 27.25 -83.60
CA SER A 81 -3.73 27.12 -84.34
C SER A 81 -2.68 26.43 -83.47
N ASP A 82 -2.71 25.11 -83.49
CA ASP A 82 -1.53 24.31 -83.21
C ASP A 82 -0.47 24.63 -84.27
N THR A 83 0.66 25.19 -83.85
CA THR A 83 1.94 24.98 -84.51
C THR A 83 3.04 24.87 -83.48
N ASP A 84 3.46 23.63 -83.30
CA ASP A 84 4.83 23.13 -83.16
C ASP A 84 5.66 23.58 -81.95
N ALA A 85 5.76 22.64 -81.01
CA ALA A 85 7.03 22.03 -80.62
C ALA A 85 8.28 22.90 -80.74
N ASP A 86 8.66 23.51 -79.61
CA ASP A 86 10.06 23.51 -79.19
C ASP A 86 10.11 23.03 -77.74
N THR A 87 10.57 21.79 -77.60
CA THR A 87 11.15 21.26 -76.38
C THR A 87 12.47 22.01 -76.11
N ASP A 88 12.37 23.11 -75.38
CA ASP A 88 13.44 23.62 -74.51
C ASP A 88 12.79 23.65 -73.12
N ALA A 89 12.82 22.61 -72.28
CA ALA A 89 14.02 22.01 -71.69
C ALA A 89 15.08 23.01 -71.23
N ASP A 90 14.70 24.25 -70.97
CA ASP A 90 15.43 25.14 -70.07
C ASP A 90 14.77 24.93 -68.69
N SER A 91 15.06 23.88 -67.92
CA SER A 91 16.28 23.70 -67.11
C SER A 91 17.12 24.93 -66.79
N ASP A 92 16.50 26.11 -66.81
CA ASP A 92 16.95 27.31 -66.12
C ASP A 92 15.90 27.59 -65.03
N THR A 93 15.74 26.66 -64.09
CA THR A 93 15.46 27.12 -62.73
C THR A 93 16.72 27.88 -62.35
N ASP A 94 16.68 29.18 -62.57
CA ASP A 94 17.68 30.12 -62.10
C ASP A 94 17.92 29.80 -60.63
N ALA A 95 19.01 29.05 -60.42
CA ALA A 95 19.69 28.87 -59.16
C ALA A 95 20.41 30.17 -58.81
N ASP A 96 19.73 31.30 -59.01
CA ASP A 96 20.10 32.61 -58.52
C ASP A 96 19.49 32.74 -57.13
N GLY A 97 20.11 32.01 -56.19
CA GLY A 97 20.65 32.59 -54.96
C GLY A 97 19.74 33.35 -54.01
N ASP A 98 18.41 33.25 -54.11
CA ASP A 98 17.46 33.77 -53.11
C ASP A 98 16.39 32.71 -52.83
N ALA A 99 16.81 31.51 -52.38
CA ALA A 99 15.88 30.63 -51.70
C ALA A 99 15.42 31.39 -50.44
N GLU A 100 14.12 31.67 -50.34
CA GLU A 100 13.59 32.27 -49.12
C GLU A 100 13.93 31.36 -47.94
N PRO A 101 14.47 31.91 -46.84
CA PRO A 101 14.88 31.12 -45.70
C PRO A 101 13.69 30.31 -45.21
N ARG A 102 13.87 29.00 -45.11
CA ARG A 102 12.78 28.07 -44.82
C ARG A 102 13.28 26.94 -43.92
N CYS A 103 12.55 26.74 -42.84
CA CYS A 103 12.86 25.65 -41.94
C CYS A 103 12.59 24.28 -42.56
N GLY A 104 13.48 23.33 -42.29
CA GLY A 104 13.37 21.93 -42.67
C GLY A 104 13.95 21.59 -44.05
N ASP A 105 14.90 22.38 -44.56
CA ASP A 105 15.47 22.20 -45.90
C ASP A 105 16.92 21.71 -45.96
N ARG A 106 17.49 21.42 -44.79
CA ARG A 106 18.87 20.96 -44.53
C ARG A 106 19.94 22.04 -44.69
N ALA A 107 19.57 23.31 -44.72
CA ALA A 107 20.49 24.43 -44.63
C ALA A 107 20.14 25.28 -43.40
N ILE A 108 21.15 25.77 -42.68
CA ILE A 108 20.93 26.76 -41.61
C ILE A 108 21.04 28.14 -42.25
N ASP A 109 19.90 28.81 -42.39
CA ASP A 109 19.80 30.12 -43.01
C ASP A 109 19.94 31.28 -42.00
N PRO A 110 20.18 32.53 -42.46
CA PRO A 110 20.30 33.68 -41.56
C PRO A 110 19.00 33.93 -40.76
N GLY A 111 19.05 33.66 -39.46
CA GLY A 111 17.90 33.81 -38.54
C GLY A 111 17.42 32.50 -37.94
N GLU A 112 17.94 31.36 -38.41
CA GLU A 112 17.68 30.03 -37.88
C GLU A 112 18.78 29.63 -36.89
N ASP A 113 18.39 28.99 -35.78
CA ASP A 113 19.32 28.43 -34.81
C ASP A 113 19.71 26.98 -35.16
N CYS A 114 18.85 26.27 -35.91
CA CYS A 114 19.04 24.92 -36.40
C CYS A 114 18.24 24.67 -37.70
N ASP A 115 18.55 23.57 -38.40
CA ASP A 115 17.71 22.97 -39.44
C ASP A 115 18.10 21.48 -39.54
N ASP A 116 17.14 20.55 -39.38
CA ASP A 116 17.39 19.11 -39.51
C ASP A 116 16.72 18.46 -40.74
N GLY A 117 16.20 19.28 -41.65
CA GLY A 117 15.73 18.84 -42.95
C GLY A 117 14.34 18.23 -42.97
N ASN A 118 13.53 18.51 -41.96
CA ASN A 118 12.15 18.08 -41.91
C ASN A 118 11.27 19.08 -41.12
N MET A 119 9.96 18.82 -41.09
CA MET A 119 8.97 19.67 -40.40
C MET A 119 8.34 18.89 -39.22
N SER A 120 9.18 18.39 -38.33
CA SER A 120 8.78 17.75 -37.08
C SER A 120 9.23 18.63 -35.92
N ASN A 121 8.42 18.73 -34.87
CA ASN A 121 8.82 19.44 -33.66
C ASN A 121 9.43 18.52 -32.59
N THR A 122 9.42 17.21 -32.82
CA THR A 122 9.76 16.20 -31.79
C THR A 122 11.19 15.65 -31.93
N ASP A 123 12.03 16.29 -32.72
CA ASP A 123 13.43 15.95 -32.92
C ASP A 123 14.33 17.12 -32.50
N SER A 124 15.48 17.30 -33.16
CA SER A 124 16.50 18.25 -32.69
C SER A 124 16.17 19.71 -32.97
N CYS A 125 15.25 19.97 -33.90
CA CYS A 125 14.94 21.30 -34.39
C CYS A 125 13.42 21.46 -34.54
N THR A 126 12.85 22.53 -34.01
CA THR A 126 11.42 22.80 -34.19
C THR A 126 11.14 23.34 -35.59
N ASN A 127 9.87 23.35 -35.99
CA ASN A 127 9.37 23.91 -37.25
C ASN A 127 9.57 25.42 -37.38
N ASP A 128 9.89 26.10 -36.26
CA ASP A 128 10.24 27.51 -36.21
C ASP A 128 11.78 27.72 -36.30
N CYS A 129 12.53 26.65 -36.54
CA CYS A 129 13.99 26.64 -36.63
C CYS A 129 14.71 27.11 -35.37
N GLU A 130 14.10 26.82 -34.23
CA GLU A 130 14.71 26.92 -32.92
C GLU A 130 15.18 25.53 -32.45
N ALA A 131 16.32 25.47 -31.79
CA ALA A 131 16.81 24.22 -31.23
C ALA A 131 15.82 23.70 -30.17
N ALA A 132 15.42 22.44 -30.29
CA ALA A 132 14.48 21.80 -29.37
C ALA A 132 15.06 21.78 -27.94
N ARG A 133 14.24 22.25 -27.00
CA ARG A 133 14.61 22.45 -25.59
C ARG A 133 13.42 22.16 -24.69
N CYS A 134 13.72 21.61 -23.51
CA CYS A 134 12.75 21.51 -22.44
C CYS A 134 12.01 22.85 -22.19
N GLY A 135 10.70 22.77 -22.11
CA GLY A 135 9.79 23.90 -21.94
C GLY A 135 9.47 24.66 -23.23
N ASP A 136 9.70 24.09 -24.41
CA ASP A 136 9.32 24.70 -25.69
C ASP A 136 7.94 24.26 -26.21
N GLY A 137 7.28 23.35 -25.49
CA GLY A 137 5.97 22.80 -25.82
C GLY A 137 6.00 21.54 -26.66
N TYR A 138 7.18 21.00 -26.96
CA TYR A 138 7.33 19.79 -27.77
C TYR A 138 8.28 18.78 -27.13
N VAL A 139 7.74 17.59 -26.82
CA VAL A 139 8.56 16.50 -26.30
C VAL A 139 9.49 15.95 -27.37
N ARG A 140 10.81 16.08 -27.18
CA ARG A 140 11.81 15.49 -28.06
C ARG A 140 11.91 13.97 -27.87
N ALA A 141 11.49 13.24 -28.90
CA ALA A 141 11.38 11.79 -28.87
C ALA A 141 12.72 11.09 -28.53
N GLY A 142 12.71 10.32 -27.45
CA GLY A 142 13.86 9.54 -26.98
C GLY A 142 14.95 10.35 -26.29
N VAL A 143 14.68 11.63 -25.97
CA VAL A 143 15.58 12.47 -25.18
C VAL A 143 14.85 13.09 -23.98
N GLU A 144 13.60 13.48 -24.16
CA GLU A 144 12.76 14.08 -23.12
C GLU A 144 11.58 13.13 -22.83
N ASP A 145 11.27 12.93 -21.56
CA ASP A 145 10.14 12.11 -21.13
C ASP A 145 8.86 12.95 -21.04
N CYS A 146 8.98 14.27 -20.83
CA CYS A 146 7.89 15.23 -20.78
C CYS A 146 8.31 16.62 -21.30
N ASP A 147 7.33 17.51 -21.51
CA ASP A 147 7.49 18.95 -21.73
C ASP A 147 6.18 19.64 -21.29
N ASP A 148 6.26 20.67 -20.47
CA ASP A 148 5.10 21.45 -19.99
C ASP A 148 5.20 22.95 -20.29
N GLU A 149 5.85 23.30 -21.41
CA GLU A 149 5.93 24.66 -21.97
C GLU A 149 6.61 25.70 -21.07
N ASN A 150 7.30 25.26 -20.00
CA ASN A 150 7.94 26.18 -19.09
C ASN A 150 9.21 25.58 -18.43
N MET A 151 9.85 26.38 -17.57
CA MET A 151 11.11 26.01 -16.90
C MET A 151 10.95 26.04 -15.37
N SER A 152 9.92 25.35 -14.89
CA SER A 152 9.65 25.09 -13.49
C SER A 152 10.08 23.66 -13.14
N ASN A 153 10.44 23.44 -11.88
CA ASN A 153 10.62 22.09 -11.35
C ASN A 153 9.44 21.65 -10.47
N THR A 154 8.46 22.54 -10.24
CA THR A 154 7.42 22.38 -9.22
C THR A 154 6.06 21.99 -9.81
N ASP A 155 6.06 21.54 -11.05
CA ASP A 155 4.92 21.14 -11.87
C ASP A 155 5.14 19.74 -12.44
N SER A 156 4.50 19.40 -13.55
CA SER A 156 4.42 18.00 -13.99
C SER A 156 5.70 17.51 -14.67
N CYS A 157 6.49 18.44 -15.20
CA CYS A 157 7.76 18.18 -15.82
C CYS A 157 8.86 19.00 -15.13
N THR A 158 10.01 18.38 -14.85
CA THR A 158 11.15 19.10 -14.31
C THR A 158 11.93 19.81 -15.42
N ASN A 159 12.81 20.74 -15.07
CA ASN A 159 13.76 21.38 -15.98
C ASN A 159 14.76 20.40 -16.63
N ALA A 160 14.81 19.16 -16.15
CA ALA A 160 15.56 18.07 -16.78
C ALA A 160 14.77 17.35 -17.88
N CYS A 161 13.49 17.70 -18.08
CA CYS A 161 12.54 17.04 -18.95
C CYS A 161 12.22 15.60 -18.55
N ASP A 162 12.30 15.35 -17.24
CA ASP A 162 11.86 14.12 -16.59
C ASP A 162 10.56 14.41 -15.83
N PHE A 163 9.67 13.43 -15.75
CA PHE A 163 8.44 13.55 -14.97
C PHE A 163 8.75 13.86 -13.51
N ALA A 164 8.05 14.83 -12.94
CA ALA A 164 8.19 15.14 -11.52
C ALA A 164 7.66 13.98 -10.67
N THR A 165 8.48 13.52 -9.72
CA THR A 165 8.18 12.39 -8.83
C THR A 165 8.66 12.68 -7.42
N CYS A 166 7.89 12.24 -6.44
CA CYS A 166 8.31 12.20 -5.05
C CYS A 166 9.71 11.59 -4.88
N GLY A 167 10.61 12.35 -4.24
CA GLY A 167 12.02 12.01 -4.04
C GLY A 167 12.96 12.56 -5.12
N ASP A 168 12.50 13.43 -6.02
CA ASP A 168 13.34 14.05 -7.06
C ASP A 168 14.04 15.35 -6.60
N GLY A 169 13.71 15.83 -5.40
CA GLY A 169 14.23 17.04 -4.78
C GLY A 169 13.39 18.29 -5.03
N TYR A 170 12.23 18.18 -5.67
CA TYR A 170 11.35 19.30 -6.01
C TYR A 170 9.88 19.04 -5.65
N VAL A 171 9.37 19.84 -4.71
CA VAL A 171 7.95 19.77 -4.33
C VAL A 171 7.02 20.19 -5.47
N ARG A 172 6.20 19.25 -5.96
CA ARG A 172 5.17 19.53 -6.97
C ARG A 172 3.96 20.22 -6.35
N ALA A 173 3.78 21.49 -6.70
CA ALA A 173 2.77 22.37 -6.12
C ALA A 173 1.35 21.80 -6.27
N GLY A 174 0.68 21.57 -5.13
CA GLY A 174 -0.70 21.08 -5.09
C GLY A 174 -0.85 19.57 -5.34
N THR A 175 0.26 18.85 -5.51
CA THR A 175 0.26 17.37 -5.43
C THR A 175 1.03 16.87 -4.22
N GLU A 176 2.19 17.47 -3.94
CA GLU A 176 3.11 17.05 -2.89
C GLU A 176 3.15 18.13 -1.81
N GLU A 177 3.16 17.71 -0.54
CA GLU A 177 3.32 18.60 0.61
C GLU A 177 4.79 18.83 0.95
N CYS A 178 5.62 17.81 0.69
CA CYS A 178 7.05 17.79 0.92
C CYS A 178 7.78 17.03 -0.21
N ASP A 179 9.10 17.20 -0.27
CA ASP A 179 10.05 16.39 -1.06
C ASP A 179 11.46 16.70 -0.52
N ASP A 180 12.21 15.69 -0.09
CA ASP A 180 13.58 15.82 0.41
C ASP A 180 14.64 15.17 -0.49
N GLY A 181 14.23 14.66 -1.65
CA GLY A 181 15.13 14.15 -2.68
C GLY A 181 15.66 12.74 -2.42
N ASP A 182 14.99 11.93 -1.61
CA ASP A 182 15.30 10.52 -1.47
C ASP A 182 14.05 9.61 -1.33
N GLU A 183 14.27 8.34 -0.98
CA GLU A 183 13.22 7.31 -0.88
C GLU A 183 13.17 6.72 0.55
N ASP A 184 13.61 7.45 1.58
CA ASP A 184 13.63 7.00 2.98
C ASP A 184 12.35 7.39 3.71
N ASP A 185 11.46 6.42 3.92
CA ASP A 185 10.23 6.63 4.69
C ASP A 185 10.44 7.02 6.16
N ARG A 186 11.67 7.01 6.68
CA ARG A 186 11.96 7.22 8.11
C ARG A 186 12.37 8.64 8.49
N ASP A 187 12.08 9.65 7.67
CA ASP A 187 12.51 11.02 7.94
C ASP A 187 11.36 12.03 8.06
N ALA A 188 11.38 13.16 7.36
CA ALA A 188 10.30 14.14 7.43
C ALA A 188 9.38 14.09 6.21
N CYS A 189 9.84 13.49 5.11
CA CYS A 189 9.08 13.35 3.89
C CYS A 189 9.16 11.90 3.40
N PRO A 190 8.18 11.06 3.76
CA PRO A 190 8.17 9.69 3.30
C PRO A 190 7.85 9.63 1.80
N THR A 191 7.98 8.46 1.19
CA THR A 191 7.75 8.23 -0.25
C THR A 191 6.31 8.51 -0.73
N THR A 192 5.40 8.82 0.19
CA THR A 192 4.05 9.31 -0.11
C THR A 192 4.00 10.81 -0.43
N CYS A 193 5.07 11.57 -0.14
CA CYS A 193 5.14 13.04 -0.30
C CYS A 193 4.05 13.83 0.45
N GLU A 194 3.57 13.26 1.54
CA GLU A 194 2.78 13.93 2.56
C GLU A 194 3.68 14.17 3.79
N ASP A 195 3.52 15.31 4.48
CA ASP A 195 4.37 15.61 5.64
C ASP A 195 4.28 14.48 6.68
N ALA A 196 5.41 13.90 7.09
CA ALA A 196 5.37 12.75 8.00
C ALA A 196 4.73 13.09 9.36
N TYR A 197 3.77 12.28 9.81
CA TYR A 197 3.04 12.45 11.07
C TYR A 197 2.73 11.10 11.73
N CYS A 198 2.54 11.09 13.05
CA CYS A 198 2.23 9.85 13.74
C CYS A 198 0.85 9.30 13.34
N GLY A 199 0.84 8.05 12.92
CA GLY A 199 -0.29 7.33 12.33
C GLY A 199 -0.34 7.37 10.81
N ASP A 200 0.74 7.75 10.13
CA ASP A 200 0.84 7.82 8.66
C ASP A 200 1.32 6.50 8.02
N GLY A 201 1.68 5.50 8.82
CA GLY A 201 2.20 4.20 8.39
C GLY A 201 3.72 4.09 8.43
N PHE A 202 4.45 5.15 8.81
CA PHE A 202 5.91 5.20 8.80
C PHE A 202 6.49 5.63 10.14
N VAL A 203 7.67 5.08 10.50
CA VAL A 203 8.35 5.41 11.77
C VAL A 203 9.55 6.33 11.49
N ARG A 204 9.45 7.57 11.98
CA ARG A 204 10.48 8.59 11.84
C ARG A 204 11.65 8.44 12.80
N THR A 205 12.84 8.22 12.26
CA THR A 205 14.07 8.00 13.04
C THR A 205 14.39 9.17 13.96
N GLY A 206 14.36 8.92 15.26
CA GLY A 206 14.75 9.89 16.29
C GLY A 206 13.70 10.99 16.56
N VAL A 207 12.53 10.92 15.91
CA VAL A 207 11.36 11.75 16.20
C VAL A 207 10.30 10.91 16.92
N GLU A 208 10.04 9.70 16.43
CA GLU A 208 9.11 8.75 17.06
C GLU A 208 9.71 7.34 17.17
N GLU A 209 9.17 6.57 18.11
CA GLU A 209 9.61 5.20 18.38
C GLU A 209 8.70 4.17 17.69
N CYS A 210 7.48 4.59 17.30
CA CYS A 210 6.46 3.79 16.65
C CYS A 210 5.45 4.70 15.91
N ASP A 211 4.64 4.09 15.05
CA ASP A 211 3.54 4.74 14.30
C ASP A 211 2.20 4.20 14.82
N ASP A 212 1.46 4.99 15.61
CA ASP A 212 0.12 4.62 16.07
C ASP A 212 -0.95 5.32 15.23
N ALA A 213 -1.87 4.56 14.62
CA ALA A 213 -2.88 5.04 13.65
C ALA A 213 -3.95 6.02 14.22
N LEU A 214 -3.63 6.75 15.31
CA LEU A 214 -4.49 7.68 16.03
C LEU A 214 -3.91 9.10 15.96
N GLY A 215 -3.92 9.72 14.78
CA GLY A 215 -3.48 11.09 14.44
C GLY A 215 -3.39 12.09 15.61
N GLY A 216 -2.29 12.02 16.35
CA GLY A 216 -2.03 12.70 17.61
C GLY A 216 -0.61 12.40 18.09
N ALA A 217 -0.05 13.24 18.96
CA ALA A 217 1.35 13.14 19.40
C ALA A 217 1.69 11.72 19.87
N CYS A 218 2.80 11.16 19.35
CA CYS A 218 3.35 9.82 19.61
C CYS A 218 3.59 9.58 21.12
N ALA A 219 2.51 9.44 21.87
CA ALA A 219 2.45 9.36 23.32
C ALA A 219 1.75 8.06 23.69
N GLY A 220 2.24 6.97 23.11
CA GLY A 220 1.64 5.65 23.26
C GLY A 220 2.53 4.48 22.85
N CYS A 221 3.82 4.67 22.56
CA CYS A 221 4.71 3.58 22.15
C CYS A 221 5.01 2.60 23.30
N THR A 222 4.09 1.66 23.49
CA THR A 222 4.40 0.30 23.89
C THR A 222 4.01 -0.58 22.70
N ILE A 223 4.99 -0.86 21.84
CA ILE A 223 5.03 -1.88 20.78
C ILE A 223 3.68 -2.32 20.20
N ASP A 224 3.44 -1.95 18.94
CA ASP A 224 2.86 -2.86 17.95
C ASP A 224 3.44 -2.41 16.59
N ASP A 225 4.06 -3.22 15.74
CA ASP A 225 3.80 -4.61 15.40
C ASP A 225 4.40 -5.70 16.32
N GLY A 226 3.58 -6.17 17.26
CA GLY A 226 3.69 -7.45 17.95
C GLY A 226 3.13 -7.47 19.38
N GLY A 227 1.81 -7.53 19.60
CA GLY A 227 1.30 -7.79 20.95
C GLY A 227 -0.20 -7.93 21.13
N CYS A 228 -0.98 -6.89 20.85
CA CYS A 228 -2.38 -6.84 21.27
C CYS A 228 -3.28 -7.90 20.60
N GLY A 229 -2.94 -8.28 19.36
CA GLY A 229 -3.63 -9.31 18.56
C GLY A 229 -2.94 -10.68 18.59
N ALA A 230 -2.06 -10.94 19.56
CA ALA A 230 -1.38 -12.21 19.64
C ALA A 230 -2.40 -13.36 19.76
N THR A 231 -2.35 -14.27 18.79
CA THR A 231 -3.20 -15.47 18.76
C THR A 231 -2.46 -16.71 19.27
N ILE A 232 -1.17 -16.54 19.60
CA ILE A 232 -0.26 -17.58 20.07
C ILE A 232 0.59 -16.95 21.18
N GLU A 233 0.91 -17.75 22.20
CA GLU A 233 1.85 -17.36 23.25
C GLU A 233 3.23 -16.97 22.72
N VAL A 234 3.92 -16.08 23.44
CA VAL A 234 5.29 -15.69 23.14
C VAL A 234 6.17 -15.90 24.35
N GLU A 235 7.06 -16.87 24.22
CA GLU A 235 8.07 -17.23 25.22
C GLU A 235 9.34 -16.37 25.09
N ALA A 236 10.00 -15.94 26.17
CA ALA A 236 9.71 -16.24 27.58
C ALA A 236 8.64 -15.31 28.18
N ASN A 237 7.67 -15.89 28.90
CA ASN A 237 6.62 -15.17 29.65
C ASN A 237 6.44 -15.72 31.09
N ASP A 238 7.45 -16.40 31.64
CA ASP A 238 7.47 -17.06 32.96
C ASP A 238 7.32 -16.11 34.18
N THR A 239 7.43 -14.80 33.97
CA THR A 239 7.43 -13.80 35.05
C THR A 239 6.59 -12.58 34.72
N ILE A 240 6.14 -11.87 35.76
CA ILE A 240 5.35 -10.63 35.60
C ILE A 240 6.05 -9.54 34.78
N ASP A 241 7.39 -9.47 34.84
CA ASP A 241 8.20 -8.52 34.07
C ASP A 241 8.31 -8.92 32.59
N GLU A 242 8.04 -10.19 32.27
CA GLU A 242 8.06 -10.79 30.93
C GLU A 242 6.64 -11.01 30.38
N ALA A 243 5.61 -10.48 31.07
CA ALA A 243 4.22 -10.72 30.74
C ALA A 243 3.86 -10.29 29.32
N GLN A 244 3.27 -11.19 28.55
CA GLN A 244 2.80 -10.92 27.19
C GLN A 244 1.59 -9.98 27.21
N VAL A 245 1.67 -8.87 26.48
CA VAL A 245 0.57 -7.90 26.43
C VAL A 245 -0.58 -8.43 25.58
N LEU A 246 -1.81 -8.39 26.11
CA LEU A 246 -3.06 -8.76 25.45
C LEU A 246 -4.05 -7.59 25.44
N CYS A 247 -5.03 -7.69 24.56
CA CYS A 247 -6.10 -6.71 24.42
C CYS A 247 -7.50 -7.27 24.64
N ASP A 248 -8.46 -6.34 24.66
CA ASP A 248 -9.87 -6.69 24.62
C ASP A 248 -10.18 -7.55 23.38
N GLY A 249 -10.84 -8.69 23.61
CA GLY A 249 -11.17 -9.68 22.61
C GLY A 249 -10.01 -10.60 22.20
N ALA A 250 -8.86 -10.56 22.90
CA ALA A 250 -7.74 -11.45 22.60
C ALA A 250 -8.10 -12.92 22.81
N VAL A 251 -7.64 -13.79 21.89
CA VAL A 251 -7.77 -15.24 22.00
C VAL A 251 -6.40 -15.85 21.67
N VAL A 252 -5.72 -16.35 22.69
CA VAL A 252 -4.31 -16.82 22.64
C VAL A 252 -4.27 -18.33 22.74
N SER A 253 -3.58 -19.01 21.83
CA SER A 253 -3.23 -20.43 21.92
C SER A 253 -1.89 -20.60 22.62
N ALA A 254 -1.84 -21.39 23.69
CA ALA A 254 -0.71 -21.47 24.61
C ALA A 254 -0.44 -22.92 25.09
N SER A 255 0.72 -23.17 25.70
CA SER A 255 1.18 -24.47 26.16
C SER A 255 2.23 -24.39 27.27
N PHE A 256 2.07 -25.25 28.28
CA PHE A 256 3.05 -25.40 29.35
C PHE A 256 4.19 -26.32 28.86
N GLY A 257 5.19 -25.75 28.20
CA GLY A 257 6.29 -26.44 27.54
C GLY A 257 7.22 -27.22 28.50
N VAL A 258 7.35 -26.78 29.76
CA VAL A 258 8.16 -27.44 30.80
C VAL A 258 7.46 -27.48 32.17
N ALA A 259 8.04 -28.19 33.15
CA ALA A 259 7.52 -28.16 34.52
C ALA A 259 7.84 -26.82 35.18
N GLY A 260 6.83 -26.17 35.76
CA GLY A 260 6.96 -24.83 36.36
C GLY A 260 6.97 -23.69 35.35
N ASP A 261 6.43 -23.95 34.16
CA ASP A 261 6.11 -22.95 33.14
C ASP A 261 4.87 -22.16 33.59
N ASP A 262 5.05 -20.87 33.81
CA ASP A 262 4.02 -19.96 34.33
C ASP A 262 3.74 -18.89 33.28
N ASP A 263 2.61 -18.97 32.59
CA ASP A 263 2.32 -18.00 31.54
C ASP A 263 1.77 -16.69 32.11
N TRP A 264 2.55 -15.61 32.01
CA TRP A 264 2.11 -14.26 32.39
C TRP A 264 1.64 -13.44 31.20
N TYR A 265 0.52 -12.75 31.41
CA TYR A 265 -0.07 -11.82 30.46
C TYR A 265 -0.40 -10.48 31.11
N ALA A 266 -0.34 -9.39 30.36
CA ALA A 266 -0.65 -8.05 30.80
C ALA A 266 -1.80 -7.46 29.98
N ILE A 267 -2.78 -6.85 30.65
CA ILE A 267 -3.93 -6.21 30.02
C ILE A 267 -4.13 -4.81 30.59
N THR A 268 -4.69 -3.90 29.79
CA THR A 268 -5.03 -2.55 30.24
C THR A 268 -6.54 -2.43 30.40
N ALA A 269 -7.00 -1.94 31.54
CA ALA A 269 -8.41 -1.69 31.81
C ALA A 269 -8.63 -0.29 32.39
N GLY A 270 -9.75 0.33 32.05
CA GLY A 270 -10.28 1.54 32.63
C GLY A 270 -10.90 1.32 34.02
N ALA A 271 -11.23 2.42 34.71
CA ALA A 271 -11.91 2.34 36.00
C ALA A 271 -13.40 2.02 35.78
N GLY A 272 -13.85 0.86 36.25
CA GLY A 272 -15.22 0.36 36.11
C GLY A 272 -15.38 -0.71 35.05
N ASP A 273 -14.36 -0.97 34.24
CA ASP A 273 -14.37 -2.00 33.20
C ASP A 273 -14.45 -3.40 33.82
N GLN A 274 -15.11 -4.32 33.13
CA GLN A 274 -15.21 -5.73 33.47
C GLN A 274 -14.12 -6.50 32.71
N ILE A 275 -13.19 -7.07 33.46
CA ILE A 275 -12.17 -7.99 32.96
C ILE A 275 -12.73 -9.41 33.06
N VAL A 276 -12.79 -10.12 31.95
CA VAL A 276 -13.14 -11.55 31.87
C VAL A 276 -12.01 -12.30 31.19
N ALA A 277 -11.53 -13.37 31.82
CA ALA A 277 -10.49 -14.24 31.27
C ALA A 277 -10.89 -15.70 31.46
N GLU A 278 -10.91 -16.46 30.36
CA GLU A 278 -11.36 -17.86 30.34
C GLU A 278 -10.36 -18.74 29.60
N THR A 279 -9.99 -19.87 30.19
CA THR A 279 -9.23 -20.92 29.50
C THR A 279 -10.17 -21.93 28.84
N SER A 280 -9.71 -22.57 27.77
CA SER A 280 -10.40 -23.67 27.11
C SER A 280 -9.40 -24.62 26.45
N ASP A 281 -9.81 -25.87 26.21
CA ASP A 281 -9.02 -26.86 25.46
C ASP A 281 -9.46 -26.97 23.98
N GLY A 282 -10.42 -26.14 23.56
CA GLY A 282 -11.06 -26.19 22.23
C GLY A 282 -11.97 -27.40 21.98
N ALA A 283 -12.03 -28.39 22.89
CA ALA A 283 -12.88 -29.57 22.78
C ALA A 283 -14.15 -29.48 23.66
N GLY A 284 -14.28 -28.43 24.48
CA GLY A 284 -15.42 -28.22 25.37
C GLY A 284 -15.40 -29.14 26.59
N SER A 285 -14.23 -29.68 26.93
CA SER A 285 -14.00 -30.51 28.11
C SER A 285 -12.63 -30.21 28.69
N CYS A 286 -12.52 -29.68 29.89
CA CYS A 286 -11.23 -29.24 30.41
C CYS A 286 -10.45 -30.43 30.98
N ALA A 287 -9.85 -31.19 30.07
CA ALA A 287 -9.11 -32.40 30.37
C ALA A 287 -7.78 -32.10 31.07
N ASP A 288 -7.20 -30.94 30.73
CA ASP A 288 -6.05 -30.35 31.39
C ASP A 288 -6.56 -29.28 32.37
N ASP A 289 -6.12 -29.35 33.62
CA ASP A 289 -6.65 -28.60 34.76
C ASP A 289 -5.86 -27.29 34.89
N THR A 290 -6.42 -26.19 34.38
CA THR A 290 -5.77 -24.88 34.42
C THR A 290 -6.19 -24.12 35.68
N LEU A 291 -5.39 -23.13 36.07
CA LEU A 291 -5.73 -22.19 37.14
C LEU A 291 -5.31 -20.78 36.73
N ILE A 292 -6.26 -19.83 36.75
CA ILE A 292 -6.00 -18.42 36.40
C ILE A 292 -5.93 -17.58 37.67
N PHE A 293 -4.95 -16.69 37.74
CA PHE A 293 -4.85 -15.61 38.72
C PHE A 293 -4.90 -14.25 38.04
N LEU A 294 -5.56 -13.27 38.67
CA LEU A 294 -5.53 -11.86 38.25
C LEU A 294 -4.89 -10.99 39.34
N TYR A 295 -4.01 -10.08 38.93
CA TYR A 295 -3.30 -9.11 39.79
C TYR A 295 -3.52 -7.68 39.28
N ASP A 296 -3.42 -6.68 40.15
CA ASP A 296 -3.30 -5.27 39.74
C ASP A 296 -1.84 -4.84 39.58
N SER A 297 -1.63 -3.67 38.99
CA SER A 297 -0.30 -3.02 38.87
C SER A 297 0.23 -2.45 40.19
N ALA A 298 -0.62 -2.30 41.19
CA ALA A 298 -0.25 -1.80 42.50
C ALA A 298 -0.20 -2.99 43.45
N ALA A 299 0.95 -3.66 43.53
CA ALA A 299 1.24 -4.80 44.44
C ALA A 299 1.05 -4.47 45.95
N GLU A 300 -0.14 -4.03 46.33
CA GLU A 300 -0.67 -4.00 47.68
C GLU A 300 -1.63 -5.20 47.76
N PRO A 301 -1.47 -6.07 48.75
CA PRO A 301 -2.16 -7.36 48.77
C PRO A 301 -3.67 -7.16 48.76
N ALA A 302 -4.29 -7.42 47.61
CA ALA A 302 -5.71 -7.56 47.49
C ALA A 302 -6.14 -8.75 48.34
N VAL A 303 -7.22 -8.57 49.09
CA VAL A 303 -7.75 -9.61 49.97
C VAL A 303 -8.25 -10.76 49.10
N ALA A 304 -7.54 -11.88 49.13
CA ALA A 304 -7.93 -13.13 48.49
C ALA A 304 -9.42 -13.44 48.75
N VAL A 305 -10.23 -13.41 47.69
CA VAL A 305 -11.59 -13.91 47.71
C VAL A 305 -11.48 -15.40 47.36
N GLY A 306 -11.59 -16.29 48.35
CA GLY A 306 -11.28 -17.73 48.21
C GLY A 306 -12.02 -18.44 47.07
N TYR A 307 -11.52 -19.54 46.50
CA TYR A 307 -10.44 -20.46 46.89
C TYR A 307 -9.20 -20.38 45.96
N CYS A 308 -8.11 -19.76 46.42
CA CYS A 308 -6.72 -20.13 46.06
C CYS A 308 -5.86 -19.96 47.30
N THR A 309 -5.47 -21.07 47.94
CA THR A 309 -5.14 -21.05 49.38
C THR A 309 -3.68 -20.78 49.74
N ASP A 310 -2.80 -20.44 48.79
CA ASP A 310 -1.37 -20.26 49.09
C ASP A 310 -0.70 -18.98 48.53
N GLU A 311 -1.39 -18.17 47.71
CA GLU A 311 -0.82 -16.93 47.14
C GLU A 311 -1.59 -15.68 47.60
N PRO A 312 -1.07 -14.88 48.55
CA PRO A 312 -1.82 -13.81 49.22
C PRO A 312 -1.96 -12.50 48.43
N ALA A 313 -1.60 -12.47 47.15
CA ALA A 313 -1.47 -11.22 46.38
C ALA A 313 -2.40 -11.09 45.15
N SER A 314 -3.16 -12.12 44.77
CA SER A 314 -4.09 -12.01 43.64
C SER A 314 -5.40 -11.31 44.03
N LEU A 315 -5.99 -10.56 43.09
CA LEU A 315 -7.32 -9.94 43.21
C LEU A 315 -8.41 -11.00 43.24
N VAL A 316 -8.31 -11.95 42.33
CA VAL A 316 -9.23 -13.05 42.11
C VAL A 316 -8.47 -14.18 41.41
N CYS A 317 -8.98 -15.38 41.56
CA CYS A 317 -8.48 -16.56 40.89
C CYS A 317 -9.63 -17.58 40.77
N ASP A 318 -9.48 -18.51 39.84
CA ASP A 318 -10.48 -19.53 39.57
C ASP A 318 -9.85 -20.71 38.83
N ASP A 319 -10.22 -21.94 39.20
CA ASP A 319 -9.81 -23.19 38.55
C ASP A 319 -10.94 -23.89 37.79
N ASP A 320 -12.20 -23.81 38.24
CA ASP A 320 -13.29 -24.69 37.74
C ASP A 320 -14.63 -24.01 37.37
N SER A 321 -14.71 -22.68 37.30
CA SER A 321 -15.96 -21.96 37.03
C SER A 321 -16.28 -21.70 35.54
N GLY A 322 -15.40 -22.07 34.61
CA GLY A 322 -15.51 -21.85 33.17
C GLY A 322 -16.23 -22.96 32.38
N GLU A 323 -16.35 -22.78 31.06
CA GLU A 323 -16.99 -23.75 30.17
C GLU A 323 -16.33 -25.13 30.27
N GLY A 324 -17.12 -26.21 30.35
CA GLY A 324 -16.57 -27.56 30.40
C GLY A 324 -15.75 -27.90 31.65
N THR A 325 -15.76 -27.02 32.67
CA THR A 325 -14.96 -26.97 33.92
C THR A 325 -13.51 -26.50 33.78
N CYS A 326 -13.27 -25.49 32.94
CA CYS A 326 -12.00 -24.76 32.85
C CYS A 326 -11.99 -23.59 33.86
N SER A 327 -10.90 -22.84 33.90
CA SER A 327 -10.80 -21.62 34.71
C SER A 327 -11.53 -20.44 34.08
N LEU A 328 -12.25 -19.67 34.89
CA LEU A 328 -12.89 -18.42 34.49
C LEU A 328 -12.77 -17.37 35.58
N VAL A 329 -12.06 -16.28 35.27
CA VAL A 329 -12.00 -15.09 36.12
C VAL A 329 -12.91 -14.01 35.57
N SER A 330 -13.68 -13.38 36.46
CA SER A 330 -14.46 -12.16 36.16
C SER A 330 -14.27 -11.13 37.28
N PHE A 331 -13.82 -9.93 36.94
CA PHE A 331 -13.46 -8.88 37.88
C PHE A 331 -13.82 -7.49 37.35
N THR A 332 -14.28 -6.58 38.23
CA THR A 332 -14.51 -5.17 37.86
C THR A 332 -13.33 -4.32 38.32
N ALA A 333 -12.64 -3.70 37.37
CA ALA A 333 -11.47 -2.85 37.58
C ALA A 333 -11.80 -1.67 38.49
N GLY A 334 -11.16 -1.60 39.66
CA GLY A 334 -11.38 -0.52 40.64
C GLY A 334 -10.74 0.81 40.25
N ALA A 335 -9.72 0.76 39.39
CA ALA A 335 -8.99 1.91 38.87
C ALA A 335 -8.50 1.61 37.44
N ALA A 336 -8.26 2.68 36.67
CA ALA A 336 -7.62 2.55 35.38
C ALA A 336 -6.14 2.20 35.57
N GLY A 337 -5.65 1.22 34.82
CA GLY A 337 -4.26 0.78 34.87
C GLY A 337 -4.04 -0.57 34.22
N THR A 338 -2.81 -1.07 34.36
CA THR A 338 -2.43 -2.41 33.92
C THR A 338 -2.81 -3.44 34.97
N TYR A 339 -3.33 -4.57 34.52
CA TYR A 339 -3.62 -5.77 35.30
C TYR A 339 -2.86 -6.94 34.69
N TYR A 340 -2.53 -7.94 35.51
CA TYR A 340 -1.73 -9.08 35.08
C TYR A 340 -2.52 -10.37 35.28
N LEU A 341 -2.55 -11.22 34.27
CA LEU A 341 -3.04 -12.59 34.35
C LEU A 341 -1.84 -13.52 34.48
N ARG A 342 -1.97 -14.55 35.31
CA ARG A 342 -1.05 -15.68 35.36
C ARG A 342 -1.84 -16.95 35.17
N VAL A 343 -1.50 -17.76 34.18
CA VAL A 343 -2.10 -19.07 33.94
C VAL A 343 -1.09 -20.13 34.31
N VAL A 344 -1.53 -21.15 35.06
CA VAL A 344 -0.69 -22.27 35.46
C VAL A 344 -1.43 -23.59 35.24
N ASP A 345 -0.69 -24.68 35.11
CA ASP A 345 -1.25 -26.04 35.19
C ASP A 345 -1.37 -26.48 36.66
N TYR A 346 -2.57 -26.87 37.08
CA TYR A 346 -2.86 -27.31 38.45
C TYR A 346 -2.22 -28.69 38.77
N GLY A 347 -1.89 -29.49 37.74
CA GLY A 347 -1.38 -30.86 37.87
C GLY A 347 0.14 -31.04 37.67
N ASP A 348 0.88 -29.99 37.35
CA ASP A 348 2.28 -30.01 36.88
C ASP A 348 2.54 -30.93 35.65
N ASN A 349 1.59 -31.03 34.72
CA ASN A 349 1.67 -31.76 33.47
C ASN A 349 2.36 -30.92 32.38
N THR A 350 3.62 -31.23 32.08
CA THR A 350 4.48 -30.50 31.12
C THR A 350 4.12 -30.66 29.63
N ALA A 351 2.87 -30.96 29.31
CA ALA A 351 2.41 -31.20 27.94
C ALA A 351 0.97 -30.75 27.68
N ALA A 352 0.39 -30.00 28.61
CA ALA A 352 -0.95 -29.43 28.48
C ALA A 352 -0.89 -28.18 27.60
N SER A 353 -1.91 -28.00 26.76
CA SER A 353 -2.10 -26.82 25.92
C SER A 353 -3.46 -26.23 26.19
N TYR A 354 -3.58 -24.91 26.15
CA TYR A 354 -4.83 -24.21 26.42
C TYR A 354 -5.04 -23.06 25.43
N THR A 355 -6.25 -22.55 25.39
CA THR A 355 -6.62 -21.31 24.71
C THR A 355 -7.15 -20.35 25.75
N LEU A 356 -6.58 -19.15 25.85
CA LEU A 356 -7.00 -18.08 26.75
C LEU A 356 -7.79 -17.04 25.96
N ALA A 357 -9.05 -16.83 26.31
CA ALA A 357 -9.87 -15.73 25.80
C ALA A 357 -9.94 -14.62 26.85
N VAL A 358 -9.71 -13.37 26.44
CA VAL A 358 -9.73 -12.20 27.33
C VAL A 358 -10.63 -11.10 26.77
N THR A 359 -11.38 -10.46 27.65
CA THR A 359 -12.42 -9.48 27.35
C THR A 359 -12.35 -8.36 28.40
N VAL A 360 -12.44 -7.10 27.96
CA VAL A 360 -12.37 -5.89 28.80
C VAL A 360 -13.42 -4.89 28.33
N ASP A 361 -14.55 -4.78 29.03
CA ASP A 361 -15.73 -3.98 28.61
C ASP A 361 -16.36 -3.08 29.68
#